data_AF-S6BVM2-F1
#
_entry.id   AF-S6BVM2-F1
#
_cell.length_a   1.000
_cell.length_b   1.000
_cell.length_c   1.000
_cell.angle_alpha   90.00
_cell.angle_beta   90.00
_cell.angle_gamma   90.00
#
_symmetry.space_group_name_H-M   'P 1'
#
loop_
_entity.id
_entity.type
_entity.pdbx_description
1 polymer ?
#
loop_
_entity_poly.entity_id
_entity_poly.type
_entity_poly.pdbx_seq_one_letter_code
_entity_poly.pdbx_strand_id
1 'polypeptide(L)'
;MMSGRRDKGFDPVRRRLLTEGLRSAAGVALGTPWFEARKVPCEMCEDIPCVAACPTGALDHSLADITQARMGVALITDQEDCIAFQGLRCEVCFNVCPVRGKAITLELQHNRRSGKHARFIPVVHSSDCTGCGKCEEVCILEEAAIKVLPIRLVKGRLGRHYRLGWKEKEKAGGALVTPDAPHQYNLPEGMRYDYEGEGLIREQPADSPFSDNPLDTLNRKGGL
;
A
#
# COMPACT_ATOMS: atom_id res chain seq x y z
N MET A 1 3.13 -17.04 66.02
CA MET A 1 4.27 -17.47 65.18
C MET A 1 3.79 -17.51 63.74
N MET A 2 4.30 -16.59 62.92
CA MET A 2 3.92 -16.38 61.52
C MET A 2 4.44 -17.50 60.63
N SER A 3 3.65 -17.80 59.60
CA SER A 3 4.01 -18.15 58.22
C SER A 3 5.09 -19.21 57.95
N GLY A 4 4.68 -20.23 57.20
CA GLY A 4 5.59 -21.18 56.55
C GLY A 4 4.91 -21.99 55.45
N ARG A 5 4.10 -21.35 54.59
CA ARG A 5 3.73 -21.98 53.31
C ARG A 5 5.01 -22.06 52.48
N ARG A 6 5.54 -23.27 52.35
CA ARG A 6 6.62 -23.57 51.41
C ARG A 6 6.13 -23.19 50.01
N ASP A 7 6.66 -22.07 49.50
CA ASP A 7 6.60 -21.73 48.10
C ASP A 7 7.17 -22.91 47.33
N LYS A 8 6.28 -23.71 46.73
CA LYS A 8 6.68 -24.71 45.74
C LYS A 8 7.24 -23.90 44.58
N GLY A 9 8.57 -23.93 44.50
CA GLY A 9 9.38 -23.21 43.54
C GLY A 9 8.75 -23.23 42.16
N PHE A 10 8.73 -22.03 41.58
CA PHE A 10 8.41 -21.78 40.20
C PHE A 10 9.38 -22.56 39.31
N ASP A 11 9.00 -23.77 38.90
CA ASP A 11 9.77 -24.60 38.00
C ASP A 11 9.68 -24.02 36.57
N PRO A 12 10.76 -23.41 36.04
CA PRO A 12 10.74 -22.76 34.74
C PRO A 12 10.54 -23.76 33.59
N VAL A 13 10.86 -25.04 33.78
CA VAL A 13 10.72 -26.10 32.77
C VAL A 13 9.26 -26.55 32.67
N ARG A 14 8.55 -26.67 33.80
CA ARG A 14 7.12 -26.98 33.82
C ARG A 14 6.25 -25.84 33.27
N ARG A 15 6.66 -24.58 33.48
CA ARG A 15 5.98 -23.43 32.86
C ARG A 15 6.13 -23.47 31.34
N ARG A 16 7.30 -23.88 30.85
CA ARG A 16 7.60 -23.99 29.43
C ARG A 16 6.64 -24.93 28.70
N LEU A 17 6.39 -26.12 29.24
CA LEU A 17 5.42 -27.09 28.67
C LEU A 17 3.96 -26.59 28.68
N LEU A 18 3.52 -25.86 29.71
CA LEU A 18 2.15 -25.34 29.78
C LEU A 18 1.93 -24.09 28.92
N THR A 19 2.97 -23.28 28.68
CA THR A 19 2.89 -22.14 27.74
C THR A 19 3.22 -22.50 26.30
N GLU A 20 4.00 -23.55 26.03
CA GLU A 20 4.37 -23.95 24.66
C GLU A 20 3.42 -24.99 24.06
N GLY A 21 2.72 -25.81 24.89
CA GLY A 21 1.79 -26.83 24.40
C GLY A 21 0.38 -26.33 24.01
N LEU A 22 0.01 -25.11 24.44
CA LEU A 22 -1.31 -24.51 24.17
C LEU A 22 -1.19 -23.10 23.56
N ARG A 23 -0.07 -22.84 22.87
CA ARG A 23 0.09 -21.69 21.99
C ARG A 23 0.36 -22.23 20.61
N SER A 24 -0.66 -22.25 19.76
CA SER A 24 -0.42 -22.19 18.32
C SER A 24 0.56 -21.04 18.09
N ALA A 25 1.71 -21.31 17.47
CA ALA A 25 2.88 -20.44 17.45
C ALA A 25 2.64 -18.98 16.99
N ALA A 26 1.45 -18.64 16.47
CA ALA A 26 1.04 -17.29 16.11
C ALA A 26 -0.45 -16.94 16.45
N GLY A 27 -1.09 -17.63 17.42
CA GLY A 27 -2.52 -17.43 17.69
C GLY A 27 -3.45 -17.94 16.57
N VAL A 28 -2.93 -18.87 15.76
CA VAL A 28 -3.62 -19.56 14.66
C VAL A 28 -4.49 -20.67 15.25
N ALA A 29 -5.73 -20.86 14.78
CA ALA A 29 -6.57 -21.94 15.31
C ALA A 29 -5.96 -23.32 15.01
N LEU A 30 -6.18 -24.29 15.90
CA LEU A 30 -5.74 -25.67 15.67
C LEU A 30 -6.34 -26.19 14.36
N GLY A 31 -5.52 -26.79 13.51
CA GLY A 31 -5.94 -27.28 12.18
C GLY A 31 -5.96 -26.22 11.07
N THR A 32 -5.67 -24.95 11.36
CA THR A 32 -5.47 -23.94 10.30
C THR A 32 -4.06 -24.08 9.71
N PRO A 33 -3.93 -24.37 8.41
CA PRO A 33 -2.64 -24.42 7.74
C PRO A 33 -2.01 -23.02 7.74
N TRP A 34 -0.72 -22.96 8.06
CA TRP A 34 0.07 -21.74 8.03
C TRP A 34 1.48 -22.09 7.56
N PHE A 35 2.20 -21.07 7.09
CA PHE A 35 3.62 -21.17 6.77
C PHE A 35 4.34 -19.94 7.33
N GLU A 36 5.64 -20.09 7.55
CA GLU A 36 6.51 -18.99 7.94
C GLU A 36 7.14 -18.42 6.68
N ALA A 37 6.57 -17.32 6.18
CA ALA A 37 6.95 -16.68 4.92
C ALA A 37 8.46 -16.44 4.79
N ARG A 38 9.12 -16.05 5.90
CA ARG A 38 10.56 -15.83 5.97
C ARG A 38 11.40 -17.08 5.73
N LYS A 39 10.90 -18.28 6.06
CA LYS A 39 11.66 -19.54 5.96
C LYS A 39 11.29 -20.34 4.71
N VAL A 40 10.00 -20.55 4.49
CA VAL A 40 9.48 -21.37 3.38
C VAL A 40 8.23 -20.67 2.86
N PRO A 41 8.36 -19.75 1.88
CA PRO A 41 7.22 -19.11 1.28
C PRO A 41 6.45 -20.07 0.37
N CYS A 42 5.29 -19.62 -0.11
CA CYS A 42 4.54 -20.32 -1.15
C CYS A 42 5.32 -20.28 -2.47
N GLU A 43 5.50 -21.45 -3.08
CA GLU A 43 6.19 -21.59 -4.38
C GLU A 43 5.34 -21.18 -5.58
N MET A 44 4.06 -20.87 -5.39
CA MET A 44 3.11 -20.52 -6.45
C MET A 44 2.97 -21.62 -7.51
N CYS A 45 2.88 -22.88 -7.07
CA CYS A 45 2.71 -24.04 -7.95
C CYS A 45 1.45 -23.89 -8.82
N GLU A 46 1.58 -24.12 -10.12
CA GLU A 46 0.47 -24.00 -11.09
C GLU A 46 -0.62 -25.06 -10.89
N ASP A 47 -0.23 -26.25 -10.44
CA ASP A 47 -1.11 -27.41 -10.21
C ASP A 47 -1.72 -27.46 -8.80
N ILE A 48 -1.36 -26.50 -7.93
CA ILE A 48 -1.93 -26.29 -6.59
C ILE A 48 -2.11 -27.60 -5.76
N PRO A 49 -1.07 -28.42 -5.59
CA PRO A 49 -1.18 -29.74 -4.94
C PRO A 49 -1.56 -29.63 -3.46
N CYS A 50 -1.29 -28.49 -2.83
CA CYS A 50 -1.65 -28.22 -1.44
C CYS A 50 -3.17 -28.21 -1.20
N VAL A 51 -3.96 -27.74 -2.16
CA VAL A 51 -5.42 -27.75 -2.09
C VAL A 51 -5.94 -29.17 -2.19
N ALA A 52 -5.42 -29.98 -3.13
CA ALA A 52 -5.79 -31.38 -3.25
C ALA A 52 -5.46 -32.21 -1.99
N ALA A 53 -4.34 -31.87 -1.33
CA ALA A 53 -3.92 -32.51 -0.09
C ALA A 53 -4.69 -32.02 1.17
N CYS A 54 -5.49 -30.95 1.08
CA CYS A 54 -6.20 -30.39 2.23
C CYS A 54 -7.49 -31.18 2.52
N PRO A 55 -7.61 -31.93 3.63
CA PRO A 55 -8.81 -32.73 3.90
C PRO A 55 -9.93 -31.93 4.60
N THR A 56 -9.60 -30.79 5.19
CA THR A 56 -10.51 -30.02 6.06
C THR A 56 -11.26 -28.90 5.34
N GLY A 57 -10.91 -28.60 4.08
CA GLY A 57 -11.42 -27.42 3.39
C GLY A 57 -10.88 -26.09 3.94
N ALA A 58 -9.78 -26.13 4.70
CA ALA A 58 -9.12 -24.91 5.17
C ALA A 58 -8.49 -24.10 4.03
N LEU A 59 -8.18 -24.77 2.91
CA LEU A 59 -7.89 -24.15 1.62
C LEU A 59 -9.10 -24.25 0.70
N ASP A 60 -9.26 -23.26 -0.17
CA ASP A 60 -10.38 -23.21 -1.11
C ASP A 60 -10.19 -24.21 -2.26
N HIS A 61 -11.01 -25.26 -2.30
CA HIS A 61 -10.99 -26.28 -3.34
C HIS A 61 -11.50 -25.79 -4.70
N SER A 62 -12.13 -24.62 -4.77
CA SER A 62 -12.51 -23.98 -6.03
C SER A 62 -11.40 -23.14 -6.66
N LEU A 63 -10.26 -22.97 -5.97
CA LEU A 63 -9.13 -22.22 -6.46
C LEU A 63 -8.49 -22.92 -7.67
N ALA A 64 -8.66 -22.33 -8.85
CA ALA A 64 -8.07 -22.83 -10.09
C ALA A 64 -6.79 -22.08 -10.51
N ASP A 65 -6.59 -20.87 -10.00
CA ASP A 65 -5.43 -20.02 -10.30
C ASP A 65 -4.77 -19.58 -9.00
N ILE A 66 -3.52 -19.98 -8.81
CA ILE A 66 -2.74 -19.69 -7.60
C ILE A 66 -2.55 -18.18 -7.36
N THR A 67 -2.62 -17.35 -8.41
CA THR A 67 -2.56 -15.89 -8.28
C THR A 67 -3.82 -15.29 -7.62
N GLN A 68 -4.91 -16.06 -7.55
CA GLN A 68 -6.13 -15.68 -6.83
C GLN A 68 -6.09 -16.11 -5.35
N ALA A 69 -5.07 -16.83 -4.91
CA ALA A 69 -4.90 -17.18 -3.50
C ALA A 69 -4.82 -15.92 -2.63
N ARG A 70 -5.34 -16.03 -1.40
CA ARG A 70 -5.36 -14.94 -0.40
C ARG A 70 -4.84 -15.45 0.94
N MET A 71 -3.55 -15.73 1.00
CA MET A 71 -2.83 -16.21 2.19
C MET A 71 -2.56 -15.08 3.20
N GLY A 72 -2.43 -13.85 2.73
CA GLY A 72 -2.11 -12.68 3.54
C GLY A 72 -1.89 -11.45 2.67
N VAL A 73 -1.35 -10.38 3.26
CA VAL A 73 -0.87 -9.21 2.52
C VAL A 73 0.52 -8.86 3.04
N ALA A 74 1.45 -8.63 2.12
CA ALA A 74 2.76 -8.10 2.45
C ALA A 74 2.66 -6.61 2.82
N LEU A 75 3.37 -6.17 3.86
CA LEU A 75 3.52 -4.77 4.21
C LEU A 75 4.97 -4.46 4.53
N ILE A 76 5.45 -3.29 4.10
CA ILE A 76 6.68 -2.73 4.64
C ILE A 76 6.39 -2.30 6.08
N THR A 77 6.80 -3.13 7.03
CA THR A 77 6.59 -2.91 8.47
C THR A 77 7.62 -2.00 9.09
N ASP A 78 8.78 -1.87 8.46
CA ASP A 78 9.89 -1.03 8.92
C ASP A 78 10.42 -0.21 7.74
N GLN A 79 10.10 1.09 7.71
CA GLN A 79 10.56 1.99 6.66
C GLN A 79 11.92 2.60 7.01
N GLU A 80 12.26 2.62 8.30
CA GLU A 80 13.48 3.15 8.87
C GLU A 80 14.68 2.28 8.54
N ASP A 81 14.54 0.96 8.53
CA ASP A 81 15.64 0.04 8.18
C ASP A 81 15.57 -0.46 6.73
N CYS A 82 14.45 -0.23 6.02
CA CYS A 82 14.34 -0.62 4.62
C CYS A 82 15.35 0.15 3.74
N ILE A 83 16.27 -0.59 3.10
CA ILE A 83 17.33 -0.06 2.22
C ILE A 83 16.80 0.86 1.10
N ALA A 84 15.62 0.53 0.54
CA ALA A 84 14.98 1.36 -0.49
C ALA A 84 14.55 2.73 0.07
N PHE A 85 14.02 2.77 1.29
CA PHE A 85 13.64 4.02 1.97
C PHE A 85 14.86 4.84 2.40
N GLN A 86 15.96 4.18 2.74
CA GLN A 86 17.26 4.82 2.99
C GLN A 86 17.89 5.46 1.74
N GLY A 87 17.30 5.22 0.57
CA GLY A 87 17.70 5.80 -0.71
C GLY A 87 18.87 5.09 -1.37
N LEU A 88 19.12 3.85 -0.97
CA LEU A 88 19.95 2.90 -1.69
C LEU A 88 19.08 2.10 -2.67
N ARG A 89 19.68 1.62 -3.77
CA ARG A 89 18.93 0.87 -4.78
C ARG A 89 18.70 -0.56 -4.32
N CYS A 90 17.47 -0.84 -3.85
CA CYS A 90 17.02 -2.18 -3.49
C CYS A 90 15.62 -2.41 -4.06
N GLU A 91 15.47 -3.43 -4.92
CA GLU A 91 14.24 -3.77 -5.64
C GLU A 91 13.97 -5.29 -5.59
N VAL A 92 14.60 -5.99 -4.63
CA VAL A 92 14.56 -7.47 -4.54
C VAL A 92 13.15 -7.99 -4.31
N CYS A 93 12.37 -7.36 -3.43
CA CYS A 93 10.98 -7.74 -3.15
C CYS A 93 10.07 -7.54 -4.37
N PHE A 94 10.31 -6.50 -5.18
CA PHE A 94 9.60 -6.25 -6.42
C PHE A 94 9.95 -7.30 -7.48
N ASN A 95 11.24 -7.61 -7.65
CA ASN A 95 11.71 -8.54 -8.67
C ASN A 95 11.31 -9.99 -8.42
N VAL A 96 11.30 -10.44 -7.15
CA VAL A 96 10.87 -11.79 -6.80
C VAL A 96 9.35 -11.97 -6.88
N CYS A 97 8.58 -10.88 -6.90
CA CYS A 97 7.13 -10.95 -6.85
C CYS A 97 6.58 -11.68 -8.09
N PRO A 98 5.83 -12.79 -7.93
CA PRO A 98 5.20 -13.51 -9.04
C PRO A 98 4.17 -12.66 -9.79
N VAL A 99 3.57 -11.69 -9.08
CA VAL A 99 2.53 -10.78 -9.60
C VAL A 99 3.06 -9.34 -9.66
N ARG A 100 4.35 -9.17 -10.03
CA ARG A 100 5.02 -7.86 -10.09
C ARG A 100 4.27 -6.87 -10.97
N GLY A 101 4.31 -5.59 -10.62
CA GLY A 101 3.61 -4.53 -11.34
C GLY A 101 2.11 -4.44 -11.06
N LYS A 102 1.52 -5.47 -10.42
CA LYS A 102 0.15 -5.43 -9.87
C LYS A 102 0.18 -5.50 -8.35
N ALA A 103 0.73 -6.58 -7.78
CA ALA A 103 0.79 -6.77 -6.33
C ALA A 103 1.83 -5.88 -5.65
N ILE A 104 2.96 -5.61 -6.31
CA ILE A 104 4.00 -4.70 -5.83
C ILE A 104 4.41 -3.81 -7.01
N THR A 105 4.40 -2.50 -6.82
CA THR A 105 4.91 -1.49 -7.76
C THR A 105 6.07 -0.71 -7.14
N LEU A 106 6.82 0.03 -7.96
CA LEU A 106 7.85 0.95 -7.50
C LEU A 106 7.37 2.39 -7.70
N GLU A 107 7.28 3.14 -6.61
CA GLU A 107 7.02 4.57 -6.63
C GLU A 107 8.36 5.32 -6.65
N LEU A 108 8.54 6.17 -7.67
CA LEU A 108 9.72 6.99 -7.81
C LEU A 108 9.59 8.25 -6.97
N GLN A 109 10.45 8.39 -5.97
CA GLN A 109 10.50 9.58 -5.12
C GLN A 109 11.85 10.29 -5.22
N HIS A 110 11.86 11.61 -5.11
CA HIS A 110 13.11 12.37 -5.13
C HIS A 110 13.86 12.25 -3.80
N ASN A 111 15.15 11.90 -3.83
CA ASN A 111 15.95 11.81 -2.61
C ASN A 111 16.39 13.19 -2.14
N ARG A 112 15.63 13.77 -1.20
CA ARG A 112 15.90 15.10 -0.61
C ARG A 112 17.31 15.27 -0.04
N ARG A 113 17.96 14.18 0.41
CA ARG A 113 19.31 14.23 0.99
C ARG A 113 20.40 14.49 -0.07
N SER A 114 20.25 13.94 -1.27
CA SER A 114 21.29 14.02 -2.32
C SER A 114 20.92 14.90 -3.50
N GLY A 115 19.63 15.28 -3.66
CA GLY A 115 19.15 16.19 -4.70
C GLY A 115 19.28 15.65 -6.15
N LYS A 116 19.88 14.48 -6.35
CA LYS A 116 20.21 13.92 -7.67
C LYS A 116 19.75 12.48 -7.87
N HIS A 117 19.49 11.74 -6.80
CA HIS A 117 19.09 10.33 -6.88
C HIS A 117 17.59 10.18 -6.66
N ALA A 118 17.00 9.16 -7.30
CA ALA A 118 15.65 8.72 -7.03
C ALA A 118 15.67 7.60 -5.97
N ARG A 119 14.63 7.55 -5.14
CA ARG A 119 14.28 6.40 -4.30
C ARG A 119 13.22 5.59 -5.04
N PHE A 120 13.38 4.27 -5.04
CA PHE A 120 12.45 3.33 -5.67
C PHE A 120 11.67 2.66 -4.55
N ILE A 121 10.60 3.30 -4.10
CA ILE A 121 9.85 2.87 -2.93
C ILE A 121 8.90 1.73 -3.33
N PRO A 122 9.03 0.52 -2.74
CA PRO A 122 8.09 -0.56 -3.00
C PRO A 122 6.73 -0.27 -2.37
N VAL A 123 5.67 -0.29 -3.19
CA VAL A 123 4.28 -0.11 -2.77
C VAL A 123 3.53 -1.42 -3.01
N VAL A 124 2.97 -2.00 -1.94
CA VAL A 124 2.17 -3.24 -2.03
C VAL A 124 0.69 -2.90 -2.20
N HIS A 125 0.07 -3.47 -3.24
CA HIS A 125 -1.35 -3.34 -3.52
C HIS A 125 -2.11 -4.56 -3.00
N SER A 126 -2.90 -4.34 -1.95
CA SER A 126 -3.66 -5.41 -1.26
C SER A 126 -4.77 -6.07 -2.10
N SER A 127 -5.11 -5.53 -3.28
CA SER A 127 -6.05 -6.13 -4.23
C SER A 127 -5.46 -7.37 -4.90
N ASP A 128 -4.17 -7.30 -5.24
CA ASP A 128 -3.46 -8.26 -6.08
C ASP A 128 -2.42 -9.06 -5.29
N CYS A 129 -2.00 -8.57 -4.12
CA CYS A 129 -1.10 -9.31 -3.24
C CYS A 129 -1.75 -10.62 -2.75
N THR A 130 -1.14 -11.74 -3.09
CA THR A 130 -1.59 -13.07 -2.65
C THR A 130 -1.16 -13.40 -1.23
N GLY A 131 -0.13 -12.72 -0.72
CA GLY A 131 0.53 -13.06 0.53
C GLY A 131 1.45 -14.28 0.43
N CYS A 132 2.00 -14.59 -0.74
CA CYS A 132 2.87 -15.77 -0.93
C CYS A 132 4.16 -15.79 -0.09
N GLY A 133 4.63 -14.64 0.40
CA GLY A 133 5.80 -14.58 1.27
C GLY A 133 7.16 -14.51 0.58
N LYS A 134 7.25 -14.72 -0.74
CA LYS A 134 8.52 -14.64 -1.47
C LYS A 134 9.27 -13.33 -1.23
N CYS A 135 8.56 -12.22 -1.07
CA CYS A 135 9.17 -10.91 -0.78
C CYS A 135 9.79 -10.80 0.64
N GLU A 136 9.25 -11.51 1.62
CA GLU A 136 9.76 -11.54 3.00
C GLU A 136 10.97 -12.47 3.13
N GLU A 137 10.91 -13.62 2.45
CA GLU A 137 12.03 -14.57 2.33
C GLU A 137 13.28 -13.89 1.77
N VAL A 138 13.18 -13.22 0.61
CA VAL A 138 14.35 -12.63 -0.07
C VAL A 138 14.80 -11.29 0.50
N CYS A 139 14.12 -10.76 1.53
CA CYS A 139 14.53 -9.50 2.12
C CYS A 139 15.94 -9.64 2.71
N ILE A 140 16.90 -8.90 2.16
CA ILE A 140 18.34 -9.04 2.48
C ILE A 140 18.75 -8.57 3.88
N LEU A 141 17.82 -7.96 4.62
CA LEU A 141 18.05 -7.58 6.02
C LEU A 141 18.00 -8.82 6.91
N GLU A 142 18.70 -8.81 8.04
CA GLU A 142 18.66 -9.92 9.02
C GLU A 142 17.23 -10.15 9.52
N GLU A 143 16.55 -9.06 9.90
CA GLU A 143 15.13 -9.01 10.19
C GLU A 143 14.39 -8.35 9.02
N ALA A 144 13.39 -9.04 8.46
CA ALA A 144 12.71 -8.57 7.26
C ALA A 144 11.93 -7.27 7.52
N ALA A 145 12.24 -6.22 6.75
CA ALA A 145 11.47 -4.96 6.74
C ALA A 145 10.10 -5.09 6.07
N ILE A 146 9.90 -6.16 5.27
CA ILE A 146 8.61 -6.50 4.66
C ILE A 146 8.11 -7.81 5.24
N LYS A 147 6.87 -7.82 5.75
CA LYS A 147 6.26 -8.99 6.40
C LYS A 147 4.89 -9.28 5.83
N VAL A 148 4.56 -10.56 5.68
CA VAL A 148 3.23 -11.03 5.33
C VAL A 148 2.39 -11.17 6.59
N LEU A 149 1.26 -10.47 6.61
CA LEU A 149 0.34 -10.45 7.74
C LEU A 149 -1.06 -10.89 7.31
N PRO A 150 -1.86 -11.46 8.23
CA PRO A 150 -3.26 -11.77 7.97
C PRO A 150 -4.04 -10.56 7.49
N ILE A 151 -4.87 -10.73 6.46
CA ILE A 151 -5.67 -9.66 5.82
C ILE A 151 -6.46 -8.85 6.85
N ARG A 152 -7.02 -9.51 7.86
CA ARG A 152 -7.82 -8.88 8.93
C ARG A 152 -7.05 -7.90 9.82
N LEU A 153 -5.72 -8.01 9.89
CA LEU A 153 -4.87 -7.13 10.70
C LEU A 153 -4.42 -5.90 9.90
N VAL A 154 -4.43 -5.98 8.58
CA VAL A 154 -3.79 -5.00 7.70
C VAL A 154 -4.77 -4.21 6.84
N LYS A 155 -5.88 -4.83 6.41
CA LYS A 155 -6.81 -4.22 5.49
C LYS A 155 -7.94 -3.53 6.25
N GLY A 156 -8.01 -2.20 6.13
CA GLY A 156 -9.16 -1.43 6.56
C GLY A 156 -10.41 -1.71 5.71
N ARG A 157 -11.59 -1.35 6.24
CA ARG A 157 -12.85 -1.39 5.49
C ARG A 157 -13.55 -0.04 5.60
N LEU A 158 -14.03 0.50 4.48
CA LEU A 158 -14.99 1.60 4.51
C LEU A 158 -16.24 1.14 5.24
N GLY A 159 -16.76 1.97 6.15
CA GLY A 159 -18.04 1.71 6.80
C GLY A 159 -19.14 1.54 5.76
N ARG A 160 -20.12 0.66 6.03
CA ARG A 160 -21.20 0.33 5.07
C ARG A 160 -22.04 1.54 4.62
N HIS A 161 -21.99 2.64 5.37
CA HIS A 161 -22.69 3.88 5.08
C HIS A 161 -21.88 4.85 4.20
N TYR A 162 -20.56 4.68 4.10
CA TYR A 162 -19.74 5.51 3.21
C TYR A 162 -19.84 4.97 1.79
N ARG A 163 -20.49 5.75 0.93
CA ARG A 163 -20.57 5.47 -0.51
C ARG A 163 -19.74 6.49 -1.25
N LEU A 164 -18.95 6.01 -2.20
CA LEU A 164 -18.13 6.88 -3.04
C LEU A 164 -19.02 7.43 -4.16
N GLY A 165 -19.28 8.74 -4.15
CA GLY A 165 -20.21 9.38 -5.07
C GLY A 165 -19.93 9.07 -6.55
N TRP A 166 -18.65 9.01 -6.95
CA TRP A 166 -18.27 8.66 -8.32
C TRP A 166 -18.61 7.21 -8.71
N LYS A 167 -18.43 6.23 -7.81
CA LYS A 167 -18.82 4.83 -8.06
C LYS A 167 -20.33 4.67 -8.13
N GLU A 168 -21.06 5.39 -7.30
CA GLU A 168 -22.52 5.35 -7.31
C GLU A 168 -23.09 6.08 -8.54
N LYS A 169 -22.46 7.16 -8.98
CA LYS A 169 -22.75 7.84 -10.25
C LYS A 169 -22.55 6.93 -11.44
N GLU A 170 -21.43 6.21 -11.50
CA GLU A 170 -21.14 5.24 -12.56
C GLU A 170 -22.21 4.14 -12.63
N LYS A 171 -22.62 3.57 -11.48
CA LYS A 171 -23.69 2.57 -11.40
C LYS A 171 -25.06 3.12 -11.84
N ALA A 172 -25.36 4.37 -11.51
CA ALA A 172 -26.64 5.00 -11.79
C ALA A 172 -26.71 5.66 -13.17
N GLY A 173 -25.60 5.74 -13.90
CA GLY A 173 -25.49 6.43 -15.18
C GLY A 173 -25.58 7.96 -15.08
N GLY A 174 -25.50 8.53 -13.87
CA GLY A 174 -25.75 9.96 -13.63
C GLY A 174 -25.46 10.37 -12.19
N ALA A 175 -25.27 11.67 -11.95
CA ALA A 175 -25.05 12.15 -10.59
C ALA A 175 -26.27 11.85 -9.71
N LEU A 176 -26.04 11.20 -8.57
CA LEU A 176 -27.11 10.87 -7.60
C LEU A 176 -27.52 12.06 -6.72
N VAL A 177 -26.67 13.08 -6.69
CA VAL A 177 -26.92 14.35 -6.03
C VAL A 177 -27.18 15.40 -7.09
N THR A 178 -27.95 16.42 -6.73
CA THR A 178 -28.17 17.59 -7.58
C THR A 178 -26.82 18.14 -8.04
N PRO A 179 -26.63 18.40 -9.35
CA PRO A 179 -25.40 19.02 -9.83
C PRO A 179 -25.13 20.30 -9.05
N ASP A 180 -23.86 20.54 -8.72
CA ASP A 180 -23.48 21.82 -8.12
C ASP A 180 -23.88 22.95 -9.07
N ALA A 181 -24.52 23.98 -8.53
CA ALA A 181 -24.82 25.16 -9.30
C ALA A 181 -23.49 25.75 -9.80
N PRO A 182 -23.37 26.09 -11.10
CA PRO A 182 -22.16 26.71 -11.60
C PRO A 182 -21.89 27.97 -10.80
N HIS A 183 -20.72 28.02 -10.16
CA HIS A 183 -20.35 29.16 -9.35
C HIS A 183 -20.17 30.38 -10.26
N GLN A 184 -21.08 31.34 -10.15
CA GLN A 184 -20.97 32.60 -10.86
C GLN A 184 -20.06 33.53 -10.09
N TYR A 185 -18.93 33.89 -10.71
CA TYR A 185 -18.03 34.87 -10.14
C TYR A 185 -18.42 36.27 -10.59
N ASN A 186 -18.52 37.19 -9.63
CA ASN A 186 -18.65 38.62 -9.91
C ASN A 186 -17.28 39.19 -10.26
N LEU A 187 -16.74 38.82 -11.42
CA LEU A 187 -15.47 39.34 -11.92
C LEU A 187 -15.69 40.61 -12.75
N PRO A 188 -14.72 41.53 -12.76
CA PRO A 188 -14.71 42.64 -13.71
C PRO A 188 -14.71 42.13 -15.17
N GLU A 189 -15.18 42.97 -16.09
CA GLU A 189 -15.14 42.66 -17.52
C GLU A 189 -13.70 42.30 -17.99
N GLY A 190 -13.60 41.28 -18.85
CA GLY A 190 -12.32 40.76 -19.34
C GLY A 190 -11.57 39.85 -18.36
N MET A 191 -12.21 39.36 -17.31
CA MET A 191 -11.60 38.44 -16.34
C MET A 191 -12.43 37.17 -16.19
N ARG A 192 -11.78 36.01 -16.23
CA ARG A 192 -12.41 34.70 -16.00
C ARG A 192 -11.58 33.87 -15.04
N TYR A 193 -12.22 33.05 -14.20
CA TYR A 193 -11.53 32.12 -13.33
C TYR A 193 -11.65 30.68 -13.87
N ASP A 194 -10.51 30.00 -14.00
CA ASP A 194 -10.40 28.59 -14.34
C ASP A 194 -10.09 27.77 -13.08
N TYR A 195 -11.01 26.89 -12.71
CA TYR A 195 -10.89 26.03 -11.53
C TYR A 195 -9.91 24.88 -11.69
N GLU A 196 -9.70 24.39 -12.91
CA GLU A 196 -8.88 23.20 -13.18
C GLU A 196 -7.49 23.54 -13.72
N GLY A 197 -7.27 24.80 -14.11
CA GLY A 197 -6.03 25.28 -14.74
C GLY A 197 -5.40 26.49 -14.03
N GLU A 198 -5.25 27.60 -14.76
CA GLU A 198 -4.36 28.73 -14.40
C GLU A 198 -4.92 29.68 -13.33
N GLY A 199 -6.15 29.47 -12.84
CA GLY A 199 -6.80 30.36 -11.90
C GLY A 199 -7.38 31.61 -12.57
N LEU A 200 -7.02 32.82 -12.10
CA LEU A 200 -7.57 34.07 -12.64
C LEU A 200 -6.90 34.45 -13.96
N ILE A 201 -7.65 34.30 -15.04
CA ILE A 201 -7.25 34.63 -16.40
C ILE A 201 -7.72 36.06 -16.72
N ARG A 202 -6.78 36.87 -17.18
CA ARG A 202 -7.08 38.16 -17.84
C ARG A 202 -7.21 37.92 -19.33
N GLU A 203 -8.41 38.08 -19.86
CA GLU A 203 -8.62 38.14 -21.30
C GLU A 203 -8.06 39.48 -21.78
N GLN A 204 -6.85 39.48 -22.35
CA GLN A 204 -6.31 40.70 -22.91
C GLN A 204 -7.20 41.20 -24.05
N PRO A 205 -7.50 42.51 -24.10
CA PRO A 205 -7.95 43.12 -25.33
C PRO A 205 -6.84 42.98 -26.38
N ALA A 206 -7.22 42.65 -27.61
CA ALA A 206 -6.29 42.48 -28.75
C ALA A 206 -5.41 43.72 -29.06
N ASP A 207 -5.66 44.86 -28.41
CA ASP A 207 -5.02 46.16 -28.64
C ASP A 207 -4.15 46.68 -27.46
N SER A 208 -3.76 45.83 -26.49
CA SER A 208 -2.82 46.27 -25.45
C SER A 208 -1.42 46.54 -26.05
N PRO A 209 -0.83 47.75 -25.87
CA PRO A 209 0.53 48.02 -26.33
C PRO A 209 1.62 47.31 -25.51
N PHE A 210 1.21 46.64 -24.42
CA PHE A 210 2.07 45.88 -23.51
C PHE A 210 1.85 44.38 -23.69
N SER A 211 2.94 43.65 -23.85
CA SER A 211 2.98 42.18 -23.91
C SER A 211 2.85 41.54 -22.52
N ASP A 212 2.30 40.33 -22.46
CA ASP A 212 2.22 39.53 -21.23
C ASP A 212 3.57 39.20 -20.61
N ASN A 213 4.59 39.05 -21.46
CA ASN A 213 5.94 38.81 -21.00
C ASN A 213 6.60 40.16 -20.67
N PRO A 214 6.95 40.43 -19.40
CA PRO A 214 7.58 41.69 -19.00
C PRO A 214 8.93 41.92 -19.66
N LEU A 215 9.59 40.86 -20.14
CA LEU A 215 10.87 40.95 -20.85
C LEU A 215 10.71 41.54 -22.25
N ASP A 216 9.56 41.36 -22.90
CA ASP A 216 9.33 41.88 -24.25
C ASP A 216 9.20 43.41 -24.24
N THR A 217 8.61 43.97 -23.18
CA THR A 217 8.53 45.42 -22.94
C THR A 217 9.92 46.02 -22.64
N LEU A 218 10.76 45.29 -21.92
CA LEU A 218 12.14 45.70 -21.60
C LEU A 218 13.10 45.58 -22.79
N ASN A 219 12.86 44.61 -23.67
CA ASN A 219 13.67 44.36 -24.86
C ASN A 219 13.28 45.26 -26.05
N ARG A 220 12.14 45.98 -25.98
CA ARG A 220 11.79 47.07 -26.89
C ARG A 220 12.73 48.26 -26.64
N LYS A 221 13.93 48.20 -27.21
CA LYS A 221 14.87 49.33 -27.25
C LYS A 221 14.16 50.57 -27.78
N GLY A 222 14.25 51.67 -27.02
CA GLY A 222 13.43 52.86 -27.15
C GLY A 222 13.41 53.49 -28.55
N GLY A 223 12.23 53.94 -28.94
CA GLY A 223 12.00 54.99 -29.92
C GLY A 223 11.20 56.09 -29.24
N LEU A 224 11.87 57.21 -28.96
CA LEU A 224 11.23 58.53 -28.86
C LEU A 224 10.91 59.00 -30.28
#